data_AF-A0A8J4CDJ3-F1
#
_entry.id   AF-A0A8J4CDJ3-F1
#
_cell.length_a   1.000
_cell.length_b   1.000
_cell.length_c   1.000
_cell.angle_alpha   90.00
_cell.angle_beta   90.00
_cell.angle_gamma   90.00
#
_symmetry.space_group_name_H-M   'P 1'
#
loop_
_entity.id
_entity.type
_entity.pdbx_description
1 polymer ?
#
loop_
_entity_poly.entity_id
_entity_poly.type
_entity_poly.pdbx_seq_one_letter_code
_entity_poly.pdbx_strand_id
1 'polypeptide(L)'
;MSSSCLVAGSSVTATLNGVPTRVSPSYDKPPLGPVGSTVLKITQLGLDPVTAQGAELCITLKPNRARQGCTTLEQLCSSPGFPAGTCTAATFDASCDCCPVSQAIQARPPPPPPPPPPPPPPVPPPPPPPPPPPPPPPPPPPPPPPPPPPPPPPPPPPPPSPPPPSPPPPAVPSYRPCEVCVAAKLIPPANDVRPYRFDAATCAAIQRNISDAMNAALNASNISPIFAPFAPNSTTCLDDQVLTCGNFNAEDVGKMESLFNEVSGLLSYFIGVASSGNICNPNLDGYTVLITTDGNSCLDVSQSASCLLPPGPFPNCTCNTTPGVLPFIVSPSYYPRASPSFGSLVTEYCFTVNTMPAAAVVPSTCYKANDLLAKIEWYADEALRSVVKGYTITPSGGSNKKVSPSWGASGASTLKVNLNWNGTEANGGLVCVAVQKPYTMQNLCKGALGQCYASVFNRDNSEYCCPTFRAGP
;
A
#
# COMPACT_ATOMS: atom_id res chain seq x y z
N MET A 1 7.47 -0.44 13.94
CA MET A 1 7.42 0.67 14.91
C MET A 1 8.82 1.00 15.38
N SER A 2 9.06 2.23 15.85
CA SER A 2 10.37 2.71 16.34
C SER A 2 10.70 2.13 17.72
N SER A 3 11.97 1.79 17.96
CA SER A 3 12.47 1.38 19.29
C SER A 3 12.36 2.49 20.34
N SER A 4 12.16 3.75 19.92
CA SER A 4 11.91 4.88 20.81
C SER A 4 10.60 4.78 21.61
N CYS A 5 9.69 3.86 21.25
CA CYS A 5 8.49 3.60 22.04
C CYS A 5 8.73 2.64 23.22
N LEU A 6 9.85 1.90 23.23
CA LEU A 6 10.19 0.92 24.26
C LEU A 6 10.99 1.56 25.41
N VAL A 7 10.41 2.55 26.08
CA VAL A 7 11.06 3.21 27.24
C VAL A 7 10.42 2.75 28.54
N ALA A 8 11.24 2.42 29.54
CA ALA A 8 10.76 2.04 30.87
C ALA A 8 9.78 3.09 31.45
N GLY A 9 8.62 2.63 31.89
CA GLY A 9 7.56 3.46 32.49
C GLY A 9 6.70 4.24 31.48
N SER A 10 6.93 4.10 30.17
CA SER A 10 5.95 4.52 29.16
C SER A 10 4.84 3.46 29.06
N SER A 11 3.62 3.87 28.71
CA SER A 11 2.48 2.93 28.61
C SER A 11 1.58 3.26 27.42
N VAL A 12 0.87 2.23 26.97
CA VAL A 12 -0.12 2.31 25.91
C VAL A 12 -1.42 1.72 26.43
N THR A 13 -2.53 2.40 26.18
CA THR A 13 -3.87 1.92 26.52
C THR A 13 -4.75 1.94 25.28
N ALA A 14 -5.73 1.04 25.19
CA ALA A 14 -6.66 1.01 24.08
C ALA A 14 -8.11 0.97 24.56
N THR A 15 -9.02 1.51 23.74
CA THR A 15 -10.46 1.37 23.91
C THR A 15 -11.08 0.82 22.63
N LEU A 16 -12.05 -0.08 22.77
CA LEU A 16 -12.90 -0.58 21.70
C LEU A 16 -14.30 0.01 21.86
N ASN A 17 -14.76 0.79 20.88
CA ASN A 17 -16.02 1.54 20.93
C ASN A 17 -16.15 2.41 22.21
N GLY A 18 -15.05 3.06 22.61
CA GLY A 18 -14.99 3.90 23.80
C GLY A 18 -14.85 3.15 25.13
N VAL A 19 -14.90 1.81 25.14
CA VAL A 19 -14.73 0.97 26.34
C VAL A 19 -13.30 0.45 26.44
N PRO A 20 -12.61 0.54 27.60
CA PRO A 20 -11.25 0.00 27.75
C PRO A 20 -11.15 -1.47 27.33
N THR A 21 -10.10 -1.82 26.60
CA THR A 21 -9.86 -3.21 26.19
C THR A 21 -9.63 -4.10 27.41
N ARG A 22 -10.15 -5.33 27.35
CA ARG A 22 -10.05 -6.31 28.45
C ARG A 22 -8.60 -6.62 28.84
N VAL A 23 -7.72 -6.66 27.84
CA VAL A 23 -6.28 -6.82 28.01
C VAL A 23 -5.63 -5.51 27.60
N SER A 24 -4.69 -5.02 28.42
CA SER A 24 -3.90 -3.83 28.09
C SER A 24 -3.01 -4.13 26.87
N PRO A 25 -2.86 -3.19 25.93
CA PRO A 25 -1.95 -3.38 24.81
C PRO A 25 -0.52 -3.69 25.27
N SER A 26 0.15 -4.59 24.58
CA SER A 26 1.55 -4.97 24.86
C SER A 26 2.44 -4.68 23.66
N TYR A 27 3.72 -4.49 23.93
CA TYR A 27 4.75 -4.44 22.90
C TYR A 27 5.46 -5.78 22.84
N ASP A 28 5.43 -6.41 21.68
CA ASP A 28 6.08 -7.69 21.44
C ASP A 28 7.21 -7.51 20.41
N LYS A 29 8.29 -8.28 20.57
CA LYS A 29 9.33 -8.39 19.55
C LYS A 29 8.85 -9.38 18.49
N PRO A 30 8.69 -8.96 17.22
CA PRO A 30 8.29 -9.88 16.16
C PRO A 30 9.36 -10.96 15.96
N PRO A 31 9.00 -12.26 15.91
CA PRO A 31 9.97 -13.35 15.76
C PRO A 31 10.80 -13.28 14.47
N LEU A 32 10.22 -12.73 13.40
CA LEU A 32 10.81 -12.60 12.06
C LEU A 32 10.91 -11.14 11.60
N GLY A 33 10.76 -10.15 12.50
CA GLY A 33 10.84 -8.75 12.12
C GLY A 33 12.28 -8.21 12.12
N PRO A 34 12.55 -7.09 11.43
CA PRO A 34 13.86 -6.45 11.43
C PRO A 34 14.40 -6.18 12.84
N VAL A 35 15.71 -6.19 13.01
CA VAL A 35 16.36 -5.89 14.30
C VAL A 35 15.94 -4.49 14.78
N GLY A 36 15.40 -4.40 16.00
CA GLY A 36 14.88 -3.16 16.57
C GLY A 36 13.42 -2.85 16.24
N SER A 37 12.74 -3.69 15.45
CA SER A 37 11.30 -3.57 15.22
C SER A 37 10.48 -4.05 16.43
N THR A 38 9.27 -3.52 16.55
CA THR A 38 8.32 -3.83 17.63
C THR A 38 6.92 -3.85 17.06
N VAL A 39 6.08 -4.75 17.57
CA VAL A 39 4.66 -4.86 17.25
C VAL A 39 3.84 -4.46 18.47
N LEU A 40 2.89 -3.54 18.28
CA LEU A 40 1.86 -3.26 19.28
C LEU A 40 0.76 -4.31 19.13
N LYS A 41 0.55 -5.12 20.17
CA LYS A 41 -0.42 -6.20 20.19
C LYS A 41 -1.60 -5.84 21.09
N ILE A 42 -2.81 -5.98 20.55
CA ILE A 42 -4.06 -5.80 21.28
C ILE A 42 -4.85 -7.09 21.11
N THR A 43 -5.01 -7.83 22.21
CA THR A 43 -5.66 -9.15 22.19
C THR A 43 -7.03 -9.12 22.85
N GLN A 44 -7.79 -10.20 22.69
CA GLN A 44 -9.10 -10.38 23.31
C GLN A 44 -10.08 -9.25 22.98
N LEU A 45 -10.06 -8.76 21.74
CA LEU A 45 -11.03 -7.79 21.25
C LEU A 45 -12.47 -8.35 21.27
N GLY A 46 -12.62 -9.68 21.16
CA GLY A 46 -13.92 -10.35 21.30
C GLY A 46 -14.92 -10.01 20.20
N LEU A 47 -14.41 -9.57 19.03
CA LEU A 47 -15.21 -9.20 17.88
C LEU A 47 -15.50 -10.44 17.02
N ASP A 48 -16.73 -10.51 16.53
CA ASP A 48 -17.16 -11.41 15.46
C ASP A 48 -17.37 -10.60 14.15
N PRO A 49 -17.60 -11.23 12.99
CA PRO A 49 -17.75 -10.50 11.72
C PRO A 49 -18.88 -9.44 11.72
N VAL A 50 -19.90 -9.59 12.56
CA VAL A 50 -21.04 -8.66 12.64
C VAL A 50 -20.69 -7.46 13.51
N THR A 51 -20.09 -7.71 14.67
CA THR A 51 -19.72 -6.69 15.66
C THR A 51 -18.42 -5.97 15.29
N ALA A 52 -17.57 -6.56 14.45
CA ALA A 52 -16.38 -5.91 13.91
C ALA A 52 -16.71 -4.78 12.94
N GLN A 53 -17.85 -4.84 12.24
CA GLN A 53 -18.20 -3.85 11.24
C GLN A 53 -18.45 -2.47 11.89
N GLY A 54 -17.57 -1.52 11.59
CA GLY A 54 -17.66 -0.16 12.14
C GLY A 54 -17.17 -0.01 13.57
N ALA A 55 -16.55 -1.05 14.16
CA ALA A 55 -15.93 -0.95 15.47
C ALA A 55 -14.73 0.01 15.45
N GLU A 56 -14.65 0.89 16.45
CA GLU A 56 -13.59 1.87 16.58
C GLU A 56 -12.58 1.43 17.65
N LEU A 57 -11.32 1.27 17.25
CA LEU A 57 -10.21 0.96 18.16
C LEU A 57 -9.35 2.21 18.35
N CYS A 58 -9.44 2.85 19.52
CA CYS A 58 -8.64 4.04 19.84
C CYS A 58 -7.42 3.64 20.67
N ILE A 59 -6.24 4.14 20.30
CA ILE A 59 -4.98 3.90 21.01
C ILE A 59 -4.54 5.21 21.66
N THR A 60 -4.27 5.14 22.96
CA THR A 60 -3.74 6.27 23.73
C THR A 60 -2.30 5.98 24.14
N LEU A 61 -1.39 6.86 23.72
CA LEU A 61 0.02 6.77 24.06
C LEU A 61 0.33 7.65 25.26
N LYS A 62 1.04 7.12 26.25
CA LYS A 62 1.43 7.82 27.47
C LYS A 62 2.94 7.76 27.65
N PRO A 63 3.66 8.89 27.56
CA PRO A 63 5.08 8.90 27.84
C PRO A 63 5.33 8.65 29.33
N ASN A 64 6.57 8.28 29.68
CA ASN A 64 6.98 8.09 31.07
C ASN A 64 7.09 9.45 31.82
N ARG A 65 7.43 9.39 33.12
CA ARG A 65 7.61 10.61 33.95
C ARG A 65 8.71 11.55 33.46
N ALA A 66 9.68 11.03 32.71
CA ALA A 66 10.74 11.80 32.07
C ALA A 66 10.34 12.32 30.66
N ARG A 67 9.06 12.21 30.27
CA ARG A 67 8.52 12.56 28.95
C ARG A 67 9.13 11.77 27.78
N GLN A 68 9.63 10.57 28.07
CA GLN A 68 10.21 9.67 27.08
C GLN A 68 9.19 8.59 26.69
N GLY A 69 9.23 8.16 25.43
CA GLY A 69 8.25 7.25 24.82
C GLY A 69 7.49 7.94 23.69
N CYS A 70 6.73 7.15 22.92
CA CYS A 70 5.96 7.67 21.81
C CYS A 70 4.76 8.48 22.31
N THR A 71 4.55 9.64 21.72
CA THR A 71 3.46 10.58 22.06
C THR A 71 2.56 10.90 20.87
N THR A 72 3.04 10.60 19.67
CA THR A 72 2.28 10.78 18.43
C THR A 72 2.23 9.49 17.62
N LEU A 73 1.30 9.43 16.67
CA LEU A 73 1.17 8.29 15.77
C LEU A 73 2.38 8.17 14.84
N GLU A 74 3.00 9.29 14.48
CA GLU A 74 4.21 9.34 13.65
C GLU A 74 5.39 8.66 14.32
N GLN A 75 5.52 8.84 15.62
CA GLN A 75 6.54 8.17 16.43
C GLN A 75 6.22 6.68 16.63
N LEU A 76 4.94 6.35 16.83
CA LEU A 76 4.48 4.97 16.97
C LEU A 76 4.67 4.18 15.66
N CYS A 77 4.24 4.76 14.55
CA CYS A 77 4.14 4.14 13.24
C CYS A 77 5.20 4.67 12.29
N SER A 78 6.42 4.19 12.49
CA SER A 78 7.61 4.45 11.67
C SER A 78 7.96 3.20 10.85
N SER A 79 7.10 2.81 9.92
CA SER A 79 7.43 1.69 9.02
C SER A 79 8.34 2.18 7.89
N PRO A 80 9.51 1.57 7.66
CA PRO A 80 10.35 1.91 6.51
C PRO A 80 9.53 1.83 5.21
N GLY A 81 9.67 2.84 4.34
CA GLY A 81 8.94 2.90 3.06
C GLY A 81 7.54 3.53 3.12
N PHE A 82 7.07 4.02 4.27
CA PHE A 82 5.81 4.77 4.38
C PHE A 82 6.04 6.15 5.03
N PRO A 83 5.19 7.16 4.75
CA PRO A 83 5.21 8.41 5.49
C PRO A 83 5.06 8.16 7.00
N ALA A 84 5.81 8.91 7.81
CA ALA A 84 5.71 8.85 9.27
C ALA A 84 4.23 9.02 9.70
N GLY A 85 3.74 8.09 10.53
CA GLY A 85 2.34 8.08 10.98
C GLY A 85 1.47 7.03 10.27
N THR A 86 2.01 6.38 9.24
CA THR A 86 1.33 5.29 8.55
C THR A 86 1.53 3.97 9.29
N CYS A 87 0.49 3.46 9.92
CA CYS A 87 0.51 2.16 10.57
C CYS A 87 0.11 1.05 9.59
N THR A 88 0.84 -0.06 9.61
CA THR A 88 0.39 -1.34 9.05
C THR A 88 -0.19 -2.17 10.19
N ALA A 89 -1.32 -2.82 9.94
CA ALA A 89 -1.99 -3.67 10.93
C ALA A 89 -2.35 -5.01 10.32
N ALA A 90 -2.22 -6.06 11.12
CA ALA A 90 -2.72 -7.39 10.83
C ALA A 90 -3.73 -7.77 11.91
N THR A 91 -4.84 -8.39 11.50
CA THR A 91 -5.89 -8.86 12.39
C THR A 91 -5.88 -10.38 12.41
N PHE A 92 -5.90 -10.96 13.61
CA PHE A 92 -5.85 -12.41 13.83
C PHE A 92 -7.15 -12.89 14.49
N ASP A 93 -7.59 -14.09 14.13
CA ASP A 93 -8.57 -14.83 14.92
C ASP A 93 -7.88 -15.56 16.09
N ALA A 94 -8.66 -16.30 16.89
CA ALA A 94 -8.15 -17.04 18.03
C ALA A 94 -7.19 -18.18 17.65
N SER A 95 -7.19 -18.61 16.38
CA SER A 95 -6.35 -19.68 15.86
C SER A 95 -5.06 -19.16 15.17
N CYS A 96 -4.89 -17.85 15.03
CA CYS A 96 -3.81 -17.20 14.28
C CYS A 96 -3.79 -17.56 12.77
N ASP A 97 -4.92 -17.99 12.18
CA ASP A 97 -4.95 -18.59 10.84
C ASP A 97 -5.12 -17.56 9.71
N CYS A 98 -5.49 -16.32 10.01
CA CYS A 98 -5.65 -15.24 9.03
C CYS A 98 -4.74 -14.05 9.33
N CYS A 99 -4.02 -13.57 8.31
CA CYS A 99 -3.10 -12.43 8.42
C CYS A 99 -3.14 -11.51 7.18
N PRO A 100 -4.31 -10.98 6.75
CA PRO A 100 -4.32 -9.93 5.73
C PRO A 100 -3.73 -8.66 6.35
N VAL A 101 -2.51 -8.28 5.92
CA VAL A 101 -1.93 -6.99 6.28
C VAL A 101 -2.72 -5.91 5.56
N SER A 102 -3.54 -5.17 6.28
CA SER A 102 -4.30 -4.05 5.70
C SER A 102 -3.38 -2.83 5.61
N GLN A 103 -3.31 -2.20 4.44
CA GLN A 103 -2.59 -0.93 4.27
C GLN A 103 -3.44 0.28 4.67
N ALA A 104 -2.78 1.20 5.39
CA ALA A 104 -3.06 2.62 5.57
C ALA A 104 -4.45 2.99 6.13
N ILE A 105 -4.58 2.98 7.45
CA ILE A 105 -5.58 3.80 8.12
C ILE A 105 -4.95 5.20 8.29
N GLN A 106 -5.36 6.20 7.49
CA GLN A 106 -5.13 7.59 7.88
C GLN A 106 -5.96 7.84 9.14
N ALA A 107 -5.31 8.04 10.28
CA ALA A 107 -5.99 8.43 11.50
C ALA A 107 -6.70 9.77 11.24
N ARG A 108 -8.02 9.81 11.48
CA ARG A 108 -8.71 11.10 11.54
C ARG A 108 -8.12 11.88 12.71
N PRO A 109 -7.81 13.17 12.54
CA PRO A 109 -7.38 13.99 13.67
C PRO A 109 -8.46 13.93 14.77
N PRO A 110 -8.07 13.89 16.05
CA PRO A 110 -9.04 13.86 17.14
C PRO A 110 -10.00 15.04 17.01
N PRO A 111 -11.30 14.87 17.34
CA PRO A 111 -12.23 15.99 17.40
C PRO A 111 -11.64 17.07 18.32
N PRO A 112 -11.74 18.36 17.95
CA PRO A 112 -11.20 19.42 18.77
C PRO A 112 -11.79 19.35 20.18
N PRO A 113 -10.96 19.52 21.23
CA PRO A 113 -11.46 19.47 22.60
C PRO A 113 -12.56 20.52 22.80
N PRO A 114 -13.58 20.23 23.62
CA PRO A 114 -14.60 21.21 23.98
C PRO A 114 -13.93 22.48 24.55
N PRO A 115 -14.46 23.68 24.25
CA PRO A 115 -13.88 24.92 24.72
C PRO A 115 -13.77 24.93 26.25
N PRO A 116 -12.63 25.36 26.82
CA PRO A 116 -12.43 25.33 28.26
C PRO A 116 -13.39 26.30 28.97
N PRO A 117 -13.85 25.98 30.19
CA PRO A 117 -14.55 26.92 31.04
C PRO A 117 -13.65 28.14 31.35
N PRO A 118 -14.24 29.33 31.57
CA PRO A 118 -13.48 30.55 31.82
C PRO A 118 -12.59 30.42 33.07
N PRO A 119 -11.38 31.00 33.06
CA PRO A 119 -10.39 30.78 34.10
C PRO A 119 -10.76 31.48 35.43
N PRO A 120 -10.47 30.84 36.59
CA PRO A 120 -10.48 31.51 37.89
C PRO A 120 -9.32 32.52 38.01
N PRO A 121 -9.42 33.52 38.91
CA PRO A 121 -8.45 34.60 39.04
C PRO A 121 -7.04 34.11 39.45
N PRO A 122 -5.96 34.83 39.07
CA PRO A 122 -4.58 34.37 39.22
C PRO A 122 -4.11 34.37 40.68
N VAL A 123 -3.37 33.32 41.05
CA VAL A 123 -2.64 33.17 42.31
C VAL A 123 -1.21 33.71 42.14
N PRO A 124 -0.63 34.45 43.12
CA PRO A 124 0.68 35.08 42.99
C PRO A 124 1.85 34.09 42.85
N PRO A 125 2.96 34.49 42.20
CA PRO A 125 4.08 33.61 41.91
C PRO A 125 4.96 33.32 43.16
N PRO A 126 5.52 32.10 43.28
CA PRO A 126 6.49 31.76 44.32
C PRO A 126 7.90 32.31 44.03
N PRO A 127 8.73 32.53 45.06
CA PRO A 127 10.07 33.12 44.94
C PRO A 127 11.10 32.19 44.27
N PRO A 128 12.16 32.75 43.66
CA PRO A 128 13.18 31.98 42.94
C PRO A 128 14.16 31.23 43.87
N PRO A 129 14.62 30.03 43.48
CA PRO A 129 15.63 29.27 44.23
C PRO A 129 17.08 29.79 44.01
N PRO A 130 17.99 29.56 44.98
CA PRO A 130 19.39 30.02 44.93
C PRO A 130 20.29 29.16 44.01
N PRO A 131 21.42 29.73 43.52
CA PRO A 131 22.33 29.05 42.60
C PRO A 131 23.28 28.05 43.29
N PRO A 132 23.61 26.89 42.66
CA PRO A 132 24.59 25.94 43.17
C PRO A 132 26.07 26.26 42.80
N PRO A 133 27.06 25.67 43.51
CA PRO A 133 28.48 26.05 43.50
C PRO A 133 29.34 25.41 42.37
N PRO A 134 30.58 25.92 42.12
CA PRO A 134 31.50 25.45 41.07
C PRO A 134 32.25 24.12 41.36
N PRO A 135 32.91 23.50 40.34
CA PRO A 135 33.25 22.07 40.30
C PRO A 135 34.64 21.69 40.84
N PRO A 136 34.90 20.41 41.20
CA PRO A 136 36.23 19.88 41.52
C PRO A 136 37.05 19.44 40.28
N PRO A 137 38.40 19.49 40.34
CA PRO A 137 39.33 19.22 39.22
C PRO A 137 39.62 17.73 38.95
N PRO A 138 40.13 17.37 37.75
CA PRO A 138 40.41 15.99 37.33
C PRO A 138 41.72 15.39 37.91
N PRO A 139 41.82 14.06 38.07
CA PRO A 139 43.04 13.36 38.52
C PRO A 139 44.10 13.18 37.41
N PRO A 140 45.40 13.04 37.78
CA PRO A 140 46.55 12.98 36.85
C PRO A 140 46.81 11.60 36.21
N PRO A 141 47.54 11.54 35.07
CA PRO A 141 47.86 10.30 34.36
C PRO A 141 49.04 9.49 34.97
N PRO A 142 49.09 8.16 34.77
CA PRO A 142 50.18 7.29 35.25
C PRO A 142 51.48 7.38 34.38
N PRO A 143 52.66 7.07 34.96
CA PRO A 143 53.97 7.20 34.30
C PRO A 143 54.34 6.04 33.35
N PRO A 144 55.29 6.25 32.40
CA PRO A 144 55.71 5.25 31.42
C PRO A 144 56.72 4.21 31.97
N PRO A 145 56.76 2.98 31.42
CA PRO A 145 57.73 1.95 31.77
C PRO A 145 59.13 2.16 31.15
N PRO A 146 60.21 1.66 31.78
CA PRO A 146 61.61 1.83 31.36
C PRO A 146 62.06 0.91 30.20
N PRO A 147 63.15 1.26 29.47
CA PRO A 147 63.65 0.50 28.32
C PRO A 147 64.53 -0.71 28.71
N PRO A 148 64.47 -1.84 27.96
CA PRO A 148 65.39 -2.96 28.10
C PRO A 148 66.74 -2.80 27.31
N PRO A 149 67.79 -3.56 27.71
CA PRO A 149 69.23 -3.35 27.41
C PRO A 149 69.73 -3.74 25.99
N PRO A 150 70.99 -3.37 25.63
CA PRO A 150 71.58 -3.56 24.29
C PRO A 150 71.82 -5.02 23.85
N PRO A 151 72.00 -5.24 22.52
CA PRO A 151 72.02 -6.57 21.90
C PRO A 151 73.37 -7.33 22.06
N PRO A 152 73.36 -8.67 22.03
CA PRO A 152 74.56 -9.50 21.94
C PRO A 152 75.18 -9.53 20.52
N PRO A 153 76.48 -9.88 20.40
CA PRO A 153 77.24 -9.84 19.14
C PRO A 153 76.84 -10.95 18.13
N PRO A 154 77.11 -10.74 16.83
CA PRO A 154 76.65 -11.62 15.75
C PRO A 154 77.47 -12.93 15.65
N PRO A 155 76.82 -14.06 15.34
CA PRO A 155 77.48 -15.31 14.93
C PRO A 155 77.98 -15.29 13.47
N PRO A 156 78.93 -16.17 13.10
CA PRO A 156 79.58 -16.21 11.78
C PRO A 156 78.63 -16.60 10.63
N PRO A 157 78.97 -16.22 9.38
CA PRO A 157 78.08 -16.38 8.23
C PRO A 157 77.90 -17.85 7.82
N PRO A 158 76.65 -18.31 7.59
CA PRO A 158 76.37 -19.59 6.94
C PRO A 158 76.60 -19.53 5.40
N PRO A 159 76.84 -20.69 4.76
CA PRO A 159 77.07 -20.80 3.32
C PRO A 159 75.85 -20.33 2.48
N PRO A 160 76.07 -19.93 1.21
CA PRO A 160 75.01 -19.39 0.36
C PRO A 160 73.90 -20.41 0.16
N SER A 161 72.68 -19.98 0.49
CA SER A 161 71.45 -20.73 0.25
C SER A 161 71.09 -20.69 -1.24
N PRO A 162 70.48 -21.76 -1.79
CA PRO A 162 69.97 -21.77 -3.16
C PRO A 162 68.94 -20.65 -3.37
N PRO A 163 68.81 -20.13 -4.60
CA PRO A 163 67.86 -19.07 -4.90
C PRO A 163 66.44 -19.49 -4.52
N PRO A 164 65.65 -18.60 -3.89
CA PRO A 164 64.30 -18.91 -3.48
C PRO A 164 63.45 -19.29 -4.72
N PRO A 165 62.59 -20.30 -4.62
CA PRO A 165 61.61 -20.55 -5.67
C PRO A 165 60.76 -19.30 -5.86
N SER A 166 60.54 -18.95 -7.13
CA SER A 166 59.75 -17.80 -7.54
C SER A 166 58.45 -17.72 -6.73
N PRO A 167 58.04 -16.54 -6.25
CA PRO A 167 56.78 -16.39 -5.54
C PRO A 167 55.65 -16.92 -6.43
N PRO A 168 54.70 -17.70 -5.87
CA PRO A 168 53.54 -18.13 -6.64
C PRO A 168 52.85 -16.89 -7.23
N PRO A 169 52.34 -16.97 -8.47
CA PRO A 169 51.58 -15.87 -9.06
C PRO A 169 50.50 -15.41 -8.08
N PRO A 170 50.20 -14.10 -7.98
CA PRO A 170 49.07 -13.63 -7.19
C PRO A 170 47.83 -14.45 -7.56
N ALA A 171 47.18 -15.05 -6.57
CA ALA A 171 45.93 -15.76 -6.81
C ALA A 171 44.95 -14.79 -7.47
N VAL A 172 44.57 -15.08 -8.72
CA VAL A 172 43.51 -14.34 -9.41
C VAL A 172 42.22 -14.55 -8.60
N PRO A 173 41.51 -13.48 -8.18
CA PRO A 173 40.27 -13.63 -7.44
C PRO A 173 39.25 -14.43 -8.25
N SER A 174 38.69 -15.48 -7.67
CA SER A 174 37.71 -16.36 -8.29
C SER A 174 36.31 -15.77 -8.21
N TYR A 175 35.96 -14.84 -9.09
CA TYR A 175 34.62 -14.26 -9.08
C TYR A 175 33.53 -15.25 -9.49
N ARG A 176 32.40 -15.22 -8.77
CA ARG A 176 31.16 -15.91 -9.15
C ARG A 176 30.12 -14.88 -9.58
N PRO A 177 30.02 -14.54 -10.88
CA PRO A 177 29.08 -13.53 -11.35
C PRO A 177 27.63 -13.99 -11.13
N CYS A 178 26.82 -13.06 -10.61
CA CYS A 178 25.40 -13.20 -10.35
C CYS A 178 24.68 -12.14 -11.16
N GLU A 179 24.08 -12.57 -12.28
CA GLU A 179 23.19 -11.75 -13.09
C GLU A 179 21.75 -12.05 -12.69
N VAL A 180 21.06 -11.02 -12.21
CA VAL A 180 19.70 -11.12 -11.71
C VAL A 180 18.88 -9.90 -12.12
N CYS A 181 17.63 -10.15 -12.47
CA CYS A 181 16.62 -9.15 -12.75
C CYS A 181 15.54 -9.19 -11.65
N VAL A 182 15.19 -8.06 -11.08
CA VAL A 182 13.96 -7.94 -10.28
C VAL A 182 12.82 -7.66 -11.25
N ALA A 183 11.81 -8.53 -11.23
CA ALA A 183 10.64 -8.49 -12.07
C ALA A 183 9.41 -8.07 -11.26
N ALA A 184 8.76 -6.98 -11.67
CA ALA A 184 7.41 -6.65 -11.25
C ALA A 184 6.43 -7.11 -12.34
N LYS A 185 5.62 -8.12 -12.03
CA LYS A 185 4.71 -8.79 -12.96
C LYS A 185 3.24 -8.54 -12.56
N LEU A 186 2.40 -8.24 -13.53
CA LEU A 186 0.94 -8.20 -13.41
C LEU A 186 0.39 -9.56 -13.83
N ILE A 187 -0.21 -10.28 -12.90
CA ILE A 187 -0.94 -11.52 -13.18
C ILE A 187 -2.42 -11.15 -13.33
N PRO A 188 -3.00 -11.23 -14.54
CA PRO A 188 -4.38 -10.85 -14.79
C PRO A 188 -5.36 -11.86 -14.18
N PRO A 189 -6.60 -11.45 -13.88
CA PRO A 189 -7.67 -12.38 -13.52
C PRO A 189 -8.05 -13.28 -14.72
N ALA A 190 -8.71 -14.41 -14.44
CA ALA A 190 -9.16 -15.35 -15.48
C ALA A 190 -10.02 -14.68 -16.57
N ASN A 191 -10.85 -13.71 -16.18
CA ASN A 191 -11.66 -12.89 -17.09
C ASN A 191 -11.19 -11.43 -17.03
N ASP A 192 -10.16 -11.10 -17.81
CA ASP A 192 -9.60 -9.75 -17.90
C ASP A 192 -10.42 -8.86 -18.84
N VAL A 193 -11.52 -8.30 -18.33
CA VAL A 193 -12.40 -7.40 -19.10
C VAL A 193 -11.96 -5.94 -19.03
N ARG A 194 -11.01 -5.60 -18.16
CA ARG A 194 -10.42 -4.26 -18.03
C ARG A 194 -8.90 -4.37 -17.97
N PRO A 195 -8.25 -4.62 -19.13
CA PRO A 195 -6.81 -4.80 -19.19
C PRO A 195 -6.08 -3.59 -18.63
N TYR A 196 -5.28 -3.80 -17.58
CA TYR A 196 -4.36 -2.81 -17.04
C TYR A 196 -2.94 -3.14 -17.48
N ARG A 197 -2.21 -2.12 -17.94
CA ARG A 197 -0.85 -2.23 -18.48
C ARG A 197 0.03 -1.16 -17.90
N PHE A 198 1.31 -1.48 -17.71
CA PHE A 198 2.29 -0.47 -17.33
C PHE A 198 2.57 0.45 -18.52
N ASP A 199 2.20 1.72 -18.39
CA ASP A 199 2.66 2.72 -19.36
C ASP A 199 4.15 3.03 -19.17
N ALA A 200 4.74 3.73 -20.14
CA ALA A 200 6.17 4.04 -20.13
C ALA A 200 6.59 4.85 -18.89
N ALA A 201 5.72 5.74 -18.40
CA ALA A 201 6.01 6.57 -17.23
C ALA A 201 6.01 5.74 -15.93
N THR A 202 5.02 4.86 -15.79
CA THR A 202 4.87 3.93 -14.66
C THR A 202 6.01 2.93 -14.66
N CYS A 203 6.37 2.37 -15.81
CA CYS A 203 7.54 1.50 -15.91
C CYS A 203 8.82 2.20 -15.47
N ALA A 204 9.10 3.40 -16.00
CA ALA A 204 10.31 4.15 -15.63
C ALA A 204 10.34 4.52 -14.15
N ALA A 205 9.18 4.76 -13.52
CA ALA A 205 9.09 4.96 -12.07
C ALA A 205 9.39 3.67 -11.30
N ILE A 206 8.85 2.52 -11.72
CA ILE A 206 9.11 1.21 -11.11
C ILE A 206 10.61 0.89 -11.19
N GLN A 207 11.21 1.00 -12.37
CA GLN A 207 12.63 0.68 -12.58
C GLN A 207 13.56 1.55 -11.75
N ARG A 208 13.28 2.87 -11.63
CA ARG A 208 14.08 3.77 -10.79
C ARG A 208 14.02 3.36 -9.32
N ASN A 209 12.83 3.15 -8.78
CA ASN A 209 12.68 2.76 -7.38
C ASN A 209 13.32 1.39 -7.08
N ILE A 210 13.22 0.43 -7.99
CA ILE A 210 13.87 -0.87 -7.86
C ILE A 210 15.38 -0.72 -7.95
N SER A 211 15.90 -0.01 -8.96
CA SER A 211 17.35 0.16 -9.14
C SER A 211 18.01 0.88 -7.96
N ASP A 212 17.43 1.98 -7.47
CA ASP A 212 17.93 2.72 -6.33
C ASP A 212 17.99 1.83 -5.07
N ALA A 213 16.90 1.10 -4.79
CA ALA A 213 16.82 0.23 -3.61
C ALA A 213 17.76 -0.97 -3.71
N MET A 214 17.88 -1.61 -4.88
CA MET A 214 18.78 -2.74 -5.09
C MET A 214 20.25 -2.32 -4.99
N ASN A 215 20.63 -1.19 -5.59
CA ASN A 215 21.99 -0.67 -5.46
C ASN A 215 22.32 -0.29 -4.01
N ALA A 216 21.36 0.25 -3.26
CA ALA A 216 21.52 0.49 -1.83
C ALA A 216 21.70 -0.81 -1.03
N ALA A 217 20.92 -1.86 -1.35
CA ALA A 217 21.04 -3.17 -0.69
C ALA A 217 22.39 -3.86 -0.97
N LEU A 218 22.91 -3.76 -2.20
CA LEU A 218 24.25 -4.24 -2.55
C LEU A 218 25.34 -3.56 -1.70
N ASN A 219 25.24 -2.24 -1.54
CA ASN A 219 26.17 -1.46 -0.74
C ASN A 219 26.05 -1.79 0.76
N ALA A 220 24.83 -1.89 1.29
CA ALA A 220 24.59 -2.25 2.70
C ALA A 220 25.14 -3.64 3.03
N SER A 221 25.10 -4.57 2.07
CA SER A 221 25.62 -5.93 2.21
C SER A 221 27.10 -6.07 1.86
N ASN A 222 27.80 -4.96 1.58
CA ASN A 222 29.22 -4.91 1.21
C ASN A 222 29.58 -5.83 0.02
N ILE A 223 28.68 -5.96 -0.96
CA ILE A 223 28.89 -6.75 -2.18
C ILE A 223 29.87 -6.01 -3.09
N SER A 224 30.94 -6.68 -3.48
CA SER A 224 31.97 -6.13 -4.37
C SER A 224 32.78 -7.27 -5.04
N PRO A 225 33.21 -7.12 -6.30
CA PRO A 225 32.88 -6.02 -7.22
C PRO A 225 31.44 -6.08 -7.74
N ILE A 226 30.90 -4.92 -8.12
CA ILE A 226 29.66 -4.78 -8.90
C ILE A 226 30.08 -4.63 -10.37
N PHE A 227 29.74 -5.62 -11.20
CA PHE A 227 30.10 -5.63 -12.63
C PHE A 227 29.18 -4.74 -13.46
N ALA A 228 27.89 -4.71 -13.13
CA ALA A 228 26.89 -3.81 -13.67
C ALA A 228 25.87 -3.45 -12.57
N PRO A 229 25.74 -2.17 -12.18
CA PRO A 229 24.73 -1.75 -11.21
C PRO A 229 23.32 -1.93 -11.78
N PHE A 230 22.32 -2.01 -10.92
CA PHE A 230 20.94 -1.97 -11.36
C PHE A 230 20.64 -0.61 -12.00
N ALA A 231 20.03 -0.61 -13.18
CA ALA A 231 19.71 0.62 -13.90
C ALA A 231 18.39 0.48 -14.68
N PRO A 232 17.63 1.57 -14.87
CA PRO A 232 16.47 1.58 -15.75
C PRO A 232 16.84 1.25 -17.20
N ASN A 233 15.98 0.47 -17.86
CA ASN A 233 16.11 0.13 -19.27
C ASN A 233 14.72 0.08 -19.92
N SER A 234 14.45 1.00 -20.84
CA SER A 234 13.15 1.07 -21.52
C SER A 234 12.84 -0.17 -22.36
N THR A 235 13.82 -0.96 -22.78
CA THR A 235 13.58 -2.20 -23.55
C THR A 235 13.05 -3.33 -22.70
N THR A 236 13.16 -3.22 -21.37
CA THR A 236 12.62 -4.19 -20.41
C THR A 236 11.35 -3.71 -19.72
N CYS A 237 10.70 -2.70 -20.31
CA CYS A 237 9.35 -2.28 -20.02
C CYS A 237 8.39 -3.03 -20.94
N LEU A 238 7.75 -4.07 -20.42
CA LEU A 238 6.66 -4.77 -21.09
C LEU A 238 5.33 -4.34 -20.47
N ASP A 239 4.28 -4.61 -21.23
CA ASP A 239 2.89 -4.31 -20.93
C ASP A 239 2.43 -4.82 -19.55
N ASP A 240 2.84 -6.04 -19.18
CA ASP A 240 2.49 -6.72 -17.94
C ASP A 240 3.70 -7.01 -17.04
N GLN A 241 4.89 -6.54 -17.43
CA GLN A 241 6.13 -6.88 -16.74
C GLN A 241 7.17 -5.77 -16.83
N VAL A 242 7.78 -5.45 -15.70
CA VAL A 242 8.94 -4.54 -15.63
C VAL A 242 10.13 -5.31 -15.08
N LEU A 243 11.23 -5.38 -15.84
CA LEU A 243 12.49 -5.97 -15.37
C LEU A 243 13.53 -4.88 -15.11
N THR A 244 14.25 -5.00 -13.99
CA THR A 244 15.41 -4.18 -13.65
C THR A 244 16.56 -5.09 -13.25
N CYS A 245 17.67 -5.09 -14.02
CA CYS A 245 18.73 -6.09 -13.91
C CYS A 245 20.05 -5.50 -13.41
N GLY A 246 20.84 -6.32 -12.72
CA GLY A 246 22.20 -6.02 -12.27
C GLY A 246 23.09 -7.26 -12.30
N ASN A 247 24.41 -7.04 -12.26
CA ASN A 247 25.41 -8.10 -12.26
C ASN A 247 26.51 -7.80 -11.22
N PHE A 248 26.76 -8.72 -10.29
CA PHE A 248 27.70 -8.54 -9.19
C PHE A 248 28.35 -9.85 -8.74
N ASN A 249 29.38 -9.76 -7.90
CA ASN A 249 30.06 -10.93 -7.35
C ASN A 249 29.25 -11.59 -6.21
N ALA A 250 28.93 -12.87 -6.35
CA ALA A 250 28.18 -13.68 -5.38
C ALA A 250 29.01 -14.86 -4.83
N GLU A 251 30.34 -14.69 -4.74
CA GLU A 251 31.25 -15.69 -4.18
C GLU A 251 31.09 -15.83 -2.65
N ASP A 252 30.86 -14.72 -1.95
CA ASP A 252 30.76 -14.68 -0.49
C ASP A 252 29.33 -14.99 -0.01
N VAL A 253 29.14 -16.20 0.53
CA VAL A 253 27.84 -16.71 1.00
C VAL A 253 27.26 -15.86 2.14
N GLY A 254 28.09 -15.35 3.05
CA GLY A 254 27.61 -14.54 4.18
C GLY A 254 27.09 -13.18 3.74
N LYS A 255 27.74 -12.56 2.76
CA LYS A 255 27.24 -11.31 2.16
C LYS A 255 25.98 -11.55 1.32
N MET A 256 25.89 -12.69 0.63
CA MET A 256 24.70 -13.07 -0.11
C MET A 256 23.50 -13.32 0.81
N GLU A 257 23.71 -13.91 2.00
CA GLU A 257 22.65 -14.05 3.01
C GLU A 257 22.19 -12.68 3.54
N SER A 258 23.12 -11.75 3.78
CA SER A 258 22.78 -10.35 4.12
C SER A 258 21.95 -9.69 3.02
N LEU A 259 22.37 -9.84 1.76
CA LEU A 259 21.66 -9.28 0.61
C LEU A 259 20.25 -9.87 0.49
N PHE A 260 20.11 -11.18 0.68
CA PHE A 260 18.81 -11.86 0.66
C PHE A 260 17.84 -11.26 1.70
N ASN A 261 18.31 -11.04 2.94
CA ASN A 261 17.49 -10.47 4.00
C ASN A 261 17.09 -9.01 3.71
N GLU A 262 18.02 -8.20 3.21
CA GLU A 262 17.75 -6.82 2.80
C GLU A 262 16.70 -6.76 1.68
N VAL A 263 16.91 -7.54 0.61
CA VAL A 263 15.99 -7.56 -0.54
C VAL A 263 14.63 -8.13 -0.17
N SER A 264 14.58 -9.16 0.67
CA SER A 264 13.31 -9.70 1.19
C SER A 264 12.50 -8.64 1.94
N GLY A 265 13.16 -7.75 2.69
CA GLY A 265 12.53 -6.60 3.34
C GLY A 265 11.99 -5.54 2.38
N LEU A 266 12.49 -5.49 1.14
CA LEU A 266 12.09 -4.53 0.12
C LEU A 266 10.91 -5.01 -0.75
N LEU A 267 10.55 -6.29 -0.72
CA LEU A 267 9.52 -6.86 -1.60
C LEU A 267 8.15 -6.17 -1.44
N SER A 268 7.75 -5.85 -0.21
CA SER A 268 6.49 -5.15 0.06
C SER A 268 6.51 -3.69 -0.41
N TYR A 269 7.69 -3.05 -0.37
CA TYR A 269 7.89 -1.74 -0.97
C TYR A 269 7.76 -1.81 -2.50
N PHE A 270 8.38 -2.80 -3.14
CA PHE A 270 8.28 -3.00 -4.58
C PHE A 270 6.85 -3.31 -5.05
N ILE A 271 6.07 -4.08 -4.28
CA ILE A 271 4.63 -4.27 -4.53
C ILE A 271 3.90 -2.92 -4.47
N GLY A 272 4.20 -2.08 -3.47
CA GLY A 272 3.65 -0.74 -3.35
C GLY A 272 3.96 0.12 -4.58
N VAL A 273 5.22 0.13 -5.03
CA VAL A 273 5.62 0.88 -6.23
C VAL A 273 4.92 0.36 -7.49
N ALA A 274 4.89 -0.96 -7.70
CA ALA A 274 4.27 -1.59 -8.86
C ALA A 274 2.73 -1.44 -8.89
N SER A 275 2.11 -1.23 -7.72
CA SER A 275 0.68 -0.96 -7.59
C SER A 275 0.32 0.53 -7.53
N SER A 276 1.25 1.43 -7.87
CA SER A 276 1.06 2.88 -7.76
C SER A 276 0.62 3.33 -6.35
N GLY A 277 1.12 2.65 -5.32
CA GLY A 277 0.86 2.90 -3.91
C GLY A 277 -0.43 2.30 -3.37
N ASN A 278 -1.26 1.67 -4.20
CA ASN A 278 -2.53 1.08 -3.75
C ASN A 278 -2.89 -0.17 -4.56
N ILE A 279 -2.62 -1.35 -3.99
CA ILE A 279 -3.00 -2.65 -4.59
C ILE A 279 -4.51 -2.80 -4.79
N CYS A 280 -5.31 -2.03 -4.02
CA CYS A 280 -6.76 -2.00 -4.14
C CYS A 280 -7.29 -0.97 -5.13
N ASN A 281 -6.43 -0.29 -5.90
CA ASN A 281 -6.84 0.55 -7.01
C ASN A 281 -7.78 -0.23 -7.96
N PRO A 282 -8.95 0.32 -8.36
CA PRO A 282 -9.86 -0.38 -9.26
C PRO A 282 -9.29 -0.73 -10.64
N ASN A 283 -8.18 -0.09 -11.05
CA ASN A 283 -7.42 -0.50 -12.24
C ASN A 283 -6.76 -1.88 -12.08
N LEU A 284 -6.47 -2.29 -10.84
CA LEU A 284 -5.88 -3.59 -10.48
C LEU A 284 -6.94 -4.58 -9.99
N ASP A 285 -8.22 -4.34 -10.30
CA ASP A 285 -9.31 -5.20 -9.84
C ASP A 285 -9.19 -6.63 -10.39
N GLY A 286 -9.00 -7.60 -9.49
CA GLY A 286 -8.74 -9.00 -9.82
C GLY A 286 -7.29 -9.33 -10.19
N TYR A 287 -6.40 -8.34 -10.30
CA TYR A 287 -4.99 -8.57 -10.59
C TYR A 287 -4.22 -9.03 -9.34
N THR A 288 -3.18 -9.83 -9.56
CA THR A 288 -2.14 -10.08 -8.57
C THR A 288 -0.85 -9.41 -9.05
N VAL A 289 -0.27 -8.56 -8.21
CA VAL A 289 1.07 -8.00 -8.43
C VAL A 289 2.08 -8.95 -7.82
N LEU A 290 3.00 -9.46 -8.63
CA LEU A 290 4.08 -10.36 -8.22
C LEU A 290 5.41 -9.64 -8.38
N ILE A 291 6.17 -9.55 -7.30
CA ILE A 291 7.59 -9.19 -7.33
C ILE A 291 8.39 -10.47 -7.20
N THR A 292 9.25 -10.75 -8.16
CA THR A 292 10.11 -11.94 -8.14
C THR A 292 11.46 -11.61 -8.74
N THR A 293 12.51 -12.33 -8.37
CA THR A 293 13.73 -12.33 -9.16
C THR A 293 13.61 -13.29 -10.35
N ASP A 294 14.27 -12.94 -11.45
CA ASP A 294 14.37 -13.69 -12.70
C ASP A 294 15.84 -13.68 -13.14
N GLY A 295 16.43 -14.82 -13.50
CA GLY A 295 17.86 -14.94 -13.82
C GLY A 295 18.59 -16.09 -13.11
N ASN A 296 19.93 -16.03 -13.08
CA ASN A 296 20.76 -17.07 -12.45
C ASN A 296 20.45 -17.15 -10.95
N SER A 297 20.38 -18.38 -10.41
CA SER A 297 19.84 -18.78 -9.10
C SER A 297 20.57 -18.27 -7.84
N CYS A 298 21.25 -17.14 -7.90
CA CYS A 298 22.02 -16.56 -6.79
C CYS A 298 21.18 -15.73 -5.82
N LEU A 299 20.03 -15.19 -6.26
CA LEU A 299 19.12 -14.43 -5.41
C LEU A 299 17.69 -14.80 -5.81
N ASP A 300 17.02 -15.60 -4.98
CA ASP A 300 15.66 -16.11 -5.23
C ASP A 300 14.69 -15.53 -4.19
N VAL A 301 14.00 -14.47 -4.56
CA VAL A 301 13.03 -13.79 -3.70
C VAL A 301 11.73 -13.62 -4.47
N SER A 302 10.61 -13.82 -3.78
CA SER A 302 9.31 -13.70 -4.39
C SER A 302 8.27 -13.28 -3.36
N GLN A 303 7.43 -12.31 -3.71
CA GLN A 303 6.26 -11.91 -2.94
C GLN A 303 5.18 -11.44 -3.88
N SER A 304 3.93 -11.79 -3.59
CA SER A 304 2.78 -11.29 -4.32
C SER A 304 1.77 -10.62 -3.39
N ALA A 305 0.96 -9.74 -3.98
CA ALA A 305 -0.21 -9.18 -3.33
C ALA A 305 -1.35 -9.04 -4.33
N SER A 306 -2.57 -9.22 -3.84
CA SER A 306 -3.80 -8.92 -4.56
C SER A 306 -4.77 -8.24 -3.60
N CYS A 307 -5.72 -7.49 -4.14
CA CYS A 307 -6.73 -6.86 -3.31
C CYS A 307 -7.95 -7.77 -3.18
N LEU A 308 -8.12 -8.35 -1.99
CA LEU A 308 -9.31 -9.11 -1.63
C LEU A 308 -10.22 -8.22 -0.77
N LEU A 309 -11.23 -7.62 -1.40
CA LEU A 309 -12.26 -6.89 -0.68
C LEU A 309 -13.41 -7.83 -0.34
N PRO A 310 -14.03 -7.68 0.84
CA PRO A 310 -15.22 -8.45 1.17
C PRO A 310 -16.33 -8.18 0.13
N PRO A 311 -17.13 -9.19 -0.23
CA PRO A 311 -18.29 -8.99 -1.10
C PRO A 311 -19.22 -7.96 -0.45
N GLY A 312 -19.53 -6.89 -1.18
CA GLY A 312 -20.47 -5.87 -0.72
C GLY A 312 -21.91 -6.39 -0.78
N PRO A 313 -22.86 -5.81 -0.01
CA PRO A 313 -24.28 -6.16 -0.06
C PRO A 313 -24.98 -5.67 -1.34
N PHE A 314 -24.24 -5.51 -2.43
CA PHE A 314 -24.65 -4.87 -3.68
C PHE A 314 -24.17 -5.71 -4.87
N PRO A 315 -24.99 -5.83 -5.94
CA PRO A 315 -26.34 -5.26 -6.11
C PRO A 315 -27.39 -5.93 -5.21
N ASN A 316 -28.50 -5.23 -4.94
CA ASN A 316 -29.57 -5.70 -4.06
C ASN A 316 -30.51 -6.72 -4.76
N CYS A 317 -29.92 -7.64 -5.52
CA CYS A 317 -30.61 -8.69 -6.26
C CYS A 317 -29.69 -9.92 -6.41
N THR A 318 -30.30 -11.10 -6.46
CA THR A 318 -29.59 -12.34 -6.77
C THR A 318 -29.31 -12.36 -8.26
N CYS A 319 -28.08 -12.12 -8.69
CA CYS A 319 -27.71 -12.12 -10.10
C CYS A 319 -26.22 -12.44 -10.26
N ASN A 320 -25.83 -12.89 -11.46
CA ASN A 320 -24.43 -13.17 -11.77
C ASN A 320 -23.65 -11.85 -11.89
N THR A 321 -22.82 -11.56 -10.89
CA THR A 321 -22.00 -10.35 -10.79
C THR A 321 -20.65 -10.48 -11.50
N THR A 322 -20.35 -11.63 -12.10
CA THR A 322 -19.06 -11.92 -12.74
C THR A 322 -18.80 -10.96 -13.91
N PRO A 323 -17.73 -10.15 -13.90
CA PRO A 323 -17.36 -9.33 -15.05
C PRO A 323 -17.20 -10.18 -16.31
N GLY A 324 -17.73 -9.69 -17.44
CA GLY A 324 -17.66 -10.38 -18.75
C GLY A 324 -18.85 -11.25 -19.12
N VAL A 325 -19.83 -11.45 -18.23
CA VAL A 325 -21.09 -12.14 -18.57
C VAL A 325 -22.05 -11.28 -19.40
N LEU A 326 -21.82 -9.96 -19.42
CA LEU A 326 -22.40 -9.00 -20.36
C LEU A 326 -21.27 -8.26 -21.07
N PRO A 327 -21.48 -7.75 -22.30
CA PRO A 327 -20.44 -7.05 -23.04
C PRO A 327 -20.15 -5.63 -22.53
N PHE A 328 -20.95 -5.11 -21.58
CA PHE A 328 -20.85 -3.73 -21.11
C PHE A 328 -19.91 -3.60 -19.91
N ILE A 329 -19.01 -2.63 -19.96
CA ILE A 329 -17.95 -2.42 -18.97
C ILE A 329 -18.02 -0.99 -18.47
N VAL A 330 -17.95 -0.80 -17.15
CA VAL A 330 -17.77 0.52 -16.52
C VAL A 330 -16.29 0.75 -16.23
N SER A 331 -15.78 1.93 -16.58
CA SER A 331 -14.38 2.30 -16.38
C SER A 331 -13.94 2.14 -14.91
N PRO A 332 -12.69 1.72 -14.67
CA PRO A 332 -12.14 1.61 -13.31
C PRO A 332 -11.92 2.97 -12.66
N SER A 333 -11.86 4.05 -13.44
CA SER A 333 -11.76 5.41 -12.95
C SER A 333 -12.93 6.27 -13.43
N TYR A 334 -13.38 7.18 -12.57
CA TYR A 334 -14.24 8.29 -12.93
C TYR A 334 -13.48 9.59 -12.71
N TYR A 335 -13.79 10.62 -13.50
CA TYR A 335 -13.11 11.90 -13.38
C TYR A 335 -14.11 13.05 -13.16
N PRO A 336 -13.75 14.07 -12.37
CA PRO A 336 -14.58 15.25 -12.20
C PRO A 336 -14.49 16.18 -13.41
N ARG A 337 -15.59 16.85 -13.72
CA ARG A 337 -15.63 17.99 -14.64
C ARG A 337 -16.63 19.05 -14.16
N ALA A 338 -16.46 20.26 -14.68
CA ALA A 338 -17.44 21.32 -14.47
C ALA A 338 -18.81 20.91 -15.01
N SER A 339 -19.89 21.31 -14.33
CA SER A 339 -21.26 20.99 -14.76
C SER A 339 -21.90 22.14 -15.54
N PRO A 340 -21.82 22.16 -16.88
CA PRO A 340 -22.61 23.10 -17.68
C PRO A 340 -24.12 22.83 -17.55
N SER A 341 -24.48 21.57 -17.23
CA SER A 341 -25.87 21.12 -17.13
C SER A 341 -26.57 21.52 -15.83
N PHE A 342 -25.87 21.58 -14.70
CA PHE A 342 -26.49 21.75 -13.38
C PHE A 342 -25.97 22.99 -12.62
N GLY A 343 -25.12 23.79 -13.25
CA GLY A 343 -24.61 25.05 -12.70
C GLY A 343 -23.30 24.90 -11.91
N SER A 344 -22.74 26.04 -11.50
CA SER A 344 -21.38 26.12 -10.93
C SER A 344 -21.20 25.48 -9.55
N LEU A 345 -22.31 25.26 -8.82
CA LEU A 345 -22.33 24.61 -7.51
C LEU A 345 -22.35 23.08 -7.59
N VAL A 346 -22.28 22.51 -8.80
CA VAL A 346 -22.34 21.08 -9.05
C VAL A 346 -21.09 20.63 -9.79
N THR A 347 -20.56 19.47 -9.39
CA THR A 347 -19.48 18.77 -10.10
C THR A 347 -20.08 17.53 -10.75
N GLU A 348 -19.74 17.29 -12.01
CA GLU A 348 -20.10 16.05 -12.71
C GLU A 348 -18.95 15.05 -12.60
N TYR A 349 -19.24 13.83 -12.14
CA TYR A 349 -18.27 12.74 -12.07
C TYR A 349 -18.61 11.71 -13.16
N CYS A 350 -17.76 11.63 -14.17
CA CYS A 350 -18.03 10.89 -15.40
C CYS A 350 -17.39 9.51 -15.38
N PHE A 351 -18.22 8.50 -15.60
CA PHE A 351 -17.84 7.13 -15.87
C PHE A 351 -17.89 6.91 -17.37
N THR A 352 -16.85 6.28 -17.92
CA THR A 352 -16.86 5.83 -19.31
C THR A 352 -17.45 4.43 -19.35
N VAL A 353 -18.42 4.24 -20.23
CA VAL A 353 -18.93 2.92 -20.59
C VAL A 353 -18.17 2.45 -21.82
N ASN A 354 -17.75 1.20 -21.83
CA ASN A 354 -17.09 0.55 -22.96
C ASN A 354 -17.77 -0.78 -23.26
N THR A 355 -17.47 -1.35 -24.43
CA THR A 355 -17.93 -2.69 -24.77
C THR A 355 -16.78 -3.62 -25.12
N MET A 356 -16.92 -4.90 -24.76
CA MET A 356 -16.04 -5.97 -25.25
C MET A 356 -16.65 -6.69 -26.47
N PRO A 357 -15.82 -7.25 -27.37
CA PRO A 357 -16.30 -8.05 -28.50
C PRO A 357 -17.16 -9.22 -28.03
N ALA A 358 -18.19 -9.58 -28.82
CA ALA A 358 -19.08 -10.68 -28.49
C ALA A 358 -18.34 -12.02 -28.26
N ALA A 359 -17.22 -12.25 -28.95
CA ALA A 359 -16.39 -13.44 -28.80
C ALA A 359 -15.65 -13.51 -27.44
N ALA A 360 -15.46 -12.38 -26.76
CA ALA A 360 -14.83 -12.33 -25.45
C ALA A 360 -15.85 -12.49 -24.30
N VAL A 361 -17.15 -12.37 -24.58
CA VAL A 361 -18.21 -12.49 -23.57
C VAL A 361 -18.22 -13.93 -23.05
N VAL A 362 -18.19 -14.09 -21.73
CA VAL A 362 -18.20 -15.39 -21.09
C VAL A 362 -19.50 -16.11 -21.47
N PRO A 363 -19.42 -17.32 -22.07
CA PRO A 363 -20.60 -18.08 -22.45
C PRO A 363 -21.56 -18.26 -21.27
N SER A 364 -22.77 -17.74 -21.42
CA SER A 364 -23.77 -17.74 -20.36
C SER A 364 -25.16 -17.52 -20.94
N THR A 365 -26.19 -17.75 -20.13
CA THR A 365 -27.58 -17.38 -20.47
C THR A 365 -27.85 -15.88 -20.32
N CYS A 366 -26.85 -15.12 -19.87
CA CYS A 366 -26.96 -13.70 -19.55
C CYS A 366 -27.20 -12.81 -20.76
N TYR A 367 -26.51 -13.12 -21.85
CA TYR A 367 -26.40 -12.23 -23.00
C TYR A 367 -27.00 -12.87 -24.24
N LYS A 368 -27.86 -12.11 -24.93
CA LYS A 368 -28.29 -12.39 -26.30
C LYS A 368 -27.76 -11.29 -27.21
N ALA A 369 -27.43 -11.66 -28.45
CA ALA A 369 -27.05 -10.69 -29.47
C ALA A 369 -28.13 -9.60 -29.58
N ASN A 370 -27.70 -8.33 -29.56
CA ASN A 370 -28.52 -7.12 -29.56
C ASN A 370 -29.22 -6.76 -28.23
N ASP A 371 -28.89 -7.43 -27.13
CA ASP A 371 -29.27 -6.93 -25.81
C ASP A 371 -28.72 -5.49 -25.61
N LEU A 372 -29.57 -4.60 -25.10
CA LEU A 372 -29.21 -3.21 -24.80
C LEU A 372 -28.59 -3.11 -23.41
N LEU A 373 -27.79 -2.07 -23.16
CA LEU A 373 -27.48 -1.61 -21.81
C LEU A 373 -28.70 -0.85 -21.27
N ALA A 374 -29.54 -1.55 -20.52
CA ALA A 374 -30.78 -1.00 -19.99
C ALA A 374 -30.50 0.07 -18.92
N LYS A 375 -29.65 -0.24 -17.93
CA LYS A 375 -29.35 0.65 -16.81
C LYS A 375 -27.99 0.39 -16.17
N ILE A 376 -27.53 1.36 -15.40
CA ILE A 376 -26.41 1.22 -14.46
C ILE A 376 -26.93 1.57 -13.06
N GLU A 377 -26.55 0.76 -12.09
CA GLU A 377 -26.83 1.00 -10.67
C GLU A 377 -25.52 1.13 -9.90
N TRP A 378 -25.46 2.04 -8.93
CA TRP A 378 -24.32 2.24 -8.03
C TRP A 378 -24.72 1.99 -6.58
N TYR A 379 -23.80 1.38 -5.82
CA TYR A 379 -23.90 1.31 -4.36
C TYR A 379 -23.57 2.67 -3.74
N ALA A 380 -24.61 3.39 -3.31
CA ALA A 380 -24.52 4.80 -2.94
C ALA A 380 -25.20 5.10 -1.60
N ASP A 381 -24.68 6.11 -0.90
CA ASP A 381 -25.22 6.57 0.37
C ASP A 381 -26.56 7.28 0.18
N GLU A 382 -27.61 6.61 0.64
CA GLU A 382 -28.98 7.08 0.55
C GLU A 382 -29.23 8.35 1.38
N ALA A 383 -28.43 8.58 2.43
CA ALA A 383 -28.48 9.83 3.20
C ALA A 383 -28.11 11.06 2.36
N LEU A 384 -27.36 10.83 1.26
CA LEU A 384 -26.94 11.87 0.33
C LEU A 384 -27.86 11.99 -0.90
N ARG A 385 -29.07 11.43 -0.87
CA ARG A 385 -30.07 11.53 -1.96
C ARG A 385 -30.25 12.95 -2.52
N SER A 386 -30.35 13.93 -1.64
CA SER A 386 -30.59 15.34 -2.00
C SER A 386 -29.39 16.01 -2.68
N VAL A 387 -28.18 15.45 -2.53
CA VAL A 387 -26.96 16.02 -3.13
C VAL A 387 -26.82 15.62 -4.60
N VAL A 388 -27.44 14.52 -5.03
CA VAL A 388 -27.45 14.08 -6.42
C VAL A 388 -28.49 14.88 -7.20
N LYS A 389 -28.04 15.70 -8.15
CA LYS A 389 -28.92 16.58 -8.94
C LYS A 389 -29.43 15.93 -10.22
N GLY A 390 -28.84 14.81 -10.60
CA GLY A 390 -29.22 14.03 -11.78
C GLY A 390 -28.00 13.47 -12.48
N TYR A 391 -28.15 13.24 -13.77
CA TYR A 391 -27.10 12.74 -14.64
C TYR A 391 -27.01 13.57 -15.91
N THR A 392 -25.81 13.70 -16.44
CA THR A 392 -25.60 14.00 -17.87
C THR A 392 -25.14 12.70 -18.52
N ILE A 393 -25.97 12.15 -19.40
CA ILE A 393 -25.64 10.94 -20.17
C ILE A 393 -25.30 11.33 -21.60
N THR A 394 -24.28 10.72 -22.19
CA THR A 394 -23.81 11.02 -23.55
C THR A 394 -23.50 9.70 -24.24
N PRO A 395 -24.41 9.15 -25.07
CA PRO A 395 -24.07 7.98 -25.88
C PRO A 395 -22.96 8.32 -26.88
N SER A 396 -22.14 7.34 -27.23
CA SER A 396 -21.09 7.49 -28.24
C SER A 396 -21.69 7.92 -29.58
N GLY A 397 -21.14 8.97 -30.18
CA GLY A 397 -21.67 9.56 -31.42
C GLY A 397 -23.01 10.30 -31.29
N GLY A 398 -23.57 10.43 -30.08
CA GLY A 398 -24.84 11.11 -29.84
C GLY A 398 -24.70 12.41 -29.04
N SER A 399 -25.84 13.08 -28.83
CA SER A 399 -25.91 14.31 -28.03
C SER A 399 -26.09 14.00 -26.55
N ASN A 400 -25.60 14.89 -25.68
CA ASN A 400 -25.82 14.74 -24.25
C ASN A 400 -27.30 14.95 -23.88
N LYS A 401 -27.74 14.28 -22.82
CA LYS A 401 -29.09 14.38 -22.26
C LYS A 401 -29.02 14.49 -20.74
N LYS A 402 -29.82 15.40 -20.18
CA LYS A 402 -30.03 15.48 -18.72
C LYS A 402 -31.09 14.48 -18.29
N VAL A 403 -30.79 13.73 -17.23
CA VAL A 403 -31.70 12.74 -16.65
C VAL A 403 -31.86 13.04 -15.16
N SER A 404 -33.09 12.98 -14.67
CA SER A 404 -33.37 13.18 -13.25
C SER A 404 -32.76 12.06 -12.40
N PRO A 405 -32.36 12.33 -11.15
CA PRO A 405 -31.82 11.30 -10.27
C PRO A 405 -32.88 10.24 -10.00
N SER A 406 -32.51 8.97 -10.04
CA SER A 406 -33.39 7.86 -9.68
C SER A 406 -32.73 6.98 -8.64
N TRP A 407 -33.52 6.48 -7.70
CA TRP A 407 -33.05 5.68 -6.57
C TRP A 407 -33.86 4.39 -6.46
N GLY A 408 -33.25 3.35 -5.90
CA GLY A 408 -33.93 2.13 -5.49
C GLY A 408 -34.87 2.37 -4.30
N ALA A 409 -35.50 1.29 -3.82
CA ALA A 409 -36.35 1.32 -2.64
C ALA A 409 -35.62 1.89 -1.41
N SER A 410 -36.37 2.40 -0.45
CA SER A 410 -35.79 2.93 0.79
C SER A 410 -34.98 1.85 1.51
N GLY A 411 -33.75 2.17 1.90
CA GLY A 411 -32.82 1.23 2.53
C GLY A 411 -31.96 0.42 1.55
N ALA A 412 -32.25 0.45 0.24
CA ALA A 412 -31.49 -0.29 -0.76
C ALA A 412 -30.12 0.32 -1.08
N SER A 413 -29.84 1.57 -0.68
CA SER A 413 -28.56 2.25 -0.98
C SER A 413 -28.18 2.17 -2.48
N THR A 414 -29.17 2.29 -3.37
CA THR A 414 -29.02 2.08 -4.82
C THR A 414 -29.33 3.36 -5.57
N LEU A 415 -28.33 3.95 -6.21
CA LEU A 415 -28.48 5.04 -7.18
C LEU A 415 -28.58 4.42 -8.58
N LYS A 416 -29.48 4.88 -9.46
CA LYS A 416 -29.67 4.23 -10.78
C LYS A 416 -29.97 5.20 -11.91
N VAL A 417 -29.52 4.84 -13.11
CA VAL A 417 -29.84 5.56 -14.35
C VAL A 417 -30.23 4.59 -15.45
N ASN A 418 -31.34 4.88 -16.13
CA ASN A 418 -31.78 4.15 -17.32
C ASN A 418 -31.13 4.76 -18.57
N LEU A 419 -30.61 3.92 -19.44
CA LEU A 419 -29.84 4.29 -20.63
C LEU A 419 -30.50 3.78 -21.90
N ASN A 420 -30.80 2.47 -21.97
CA ASN A 420 -31.28 1.76 -23.15
C ASN A 420 -30.36 1.92 -24.38
N TRP A 421 -29.04 1.85 -24.15
CA TRP A 421 -28.04 2.01 -25.19
C TRP A 421 -27.74 0.70 -25.90
N ASN A 422 -27.61 0.72 -27.22
CA ASN A 422 -27.02 -0.41 -27.94
C ASN A 422 -25.49 -0.46 -27.72
N GLY A 423 -24.84 -1.52 -28.22
CA GLY A 423 -23.38 -1.69 -28.06
C GLY A 423 -22.56 -0.52 -28.62
N THR A 424 -22.95 0.06 -29.75
CA THR A 424 -22.27 1.19 -30.38
C THR A 424 -22.39 2.45 -29.53
N GLU A 425 -23.60 2.75 -29.03
CA GLU A 425 -23.85 3.90 -28.14
C GLU A 425 -23.13 3.75 -26.80
N ALA A 426 -23.06 2.52 -26.28
CA ALA A 426 -22.37 2.23 -25.03
C ALA A 426 -20.85 2.36 -25.16
N ASN A 427 -20.26 2.03 -26.30
CA ASN A 427 -18.81 2.01 -26.48
C ASN A 427 -18.20 3.42 -26.57
N GLY A 428 -17.60 3.90 -25.47
CA GLY A 428 -17.14 5.27 -25.32
C GLY A 428 -18.23 6.23 -24.82
N GLY A 429 -19.39 5.71 -24.44
CA GLY A 429 -20.46 6.50 -23.86
C GLY A 429 -20.07 7.04 -22.48
N LEU A 430 -20.58 8.22 -22.10
CA LEU A 430 -20.31 8.85 -20.81
C LEU A 430 -21.57 8.91 -19.95
N VAL A 431 -21.43 8.47 -18.70
CA VAL A 431 -22.48 8.59 -17.69
C VAL A 431 -21.93 9.42 -16.54
N CYS A 432 -22.36 10.68 -16.46
CA CYS A 432 -21.85 11.63 -15.48
C CYS A 432 -22.86 11.86 -14.37
N VAL A 433 -22.50 11.52 -13.13
CA VAL A 433 -23.32 11.76 -11.94
C VAL A 433 -23.09 13.19 -11.47
N ALA A 434 -24.17 13.98 -11.39
CA ALA A 434 -24.11 15.38 -10.98
C ALA A 434 -24.27 15.49 -9.45
N VAL A 435 -23.18 15.85 -8.76
CA VAL A 435 -23.09 15.90 -7.30
C VAL A 435 -22.89 17.34 -6.83
N GLN A 436 -23.73 17.80 -5.91
CA GLN A 436 -23.66 19.14 -5.33
C GLN A 436 -22.44 19.29 -4.40
N LYS A 437 -21.69 20.39 -4.56
CA LYS A 437 -20.59 20.77 -3.67
C LYS A 437 -21.08 21.06 -2.24
N PRO A 438 -20.30 20.76 -1.19
CA PRO A 438 -18.90 20.30 -1.22
C PRO A 438 -18.74 18.77 -1.34
N TYR A 439 -19.83 18.02 -1.50
CA TYR A 439 -19.77 16.57 -1.62
C TYR A 439 -19.13 16.15 -2.94
N THR A 440 -18.49 14.99 -2.90
CA THR A 440 -17.85 14.34 -4.05
C THR A 440 -18.43 12.96 -4.29
N MET A 441 -18.13 12.37 -5.45
CA MET A 441 -18.51 10.98 -5.73
C MET A 441 -17.93 9.99 -4.71
N GLN A 442 -16.73 10.23 -4.17
CA GLN A 442 -16.15 9.41 -3.09
C GLN A 442 -16.99 9.45 -1.81
N ASN A 443 -17.61 10.60 -1.49
CA ASN A 443 -18.52 10.69 -0.34
C ASN A 443 -19.83 9.94 -0.60
N LEU A 444 -20.29 9.92 -1.85
CA LEU A 444 -21.52 9.28 -2.26
C LEU A 444 -21.39 7.75 -2.32
N CYS A 445 -20.22 7.22 -2.68
CA CYS A 445 -20.02 5.79 -2.89
C CYS A 445 -19.82 5.01 -1.57
N LYS A 446 -20.52 3.87 -1.44
CA LYS A 446 -20.49 3.01 -0.25
C LYS A 446 -19.63 1.75 -0.39
N GLY A 447 -18.90 1.59 -1.49
CA GLY A 447 -17.94 0.50 -1.64
C GLY A 447 -16.76 0.63 -0.67
N ALA A 448 -16.03 -0.47 -0.47
CA ALA A 448 -14.87 -0.44 0.40
C ALA A 448 -13.84 0.60 -0.08
N LEU A 449 -13.12 1.21 0.87
CA LEU A 449 -12.15 2.28 0.60
C LEU A 449 -12.73 3.51 -0.11
N GLY A 450 -14.04 3.76 0.00
CA GLY A 450 -14.72 4.88 -0.67
C GLY A 450 -14.87 4.70 -2.19
N GLN A 451 -14.70 3.47 -2.68
CA GLN A 451 -14.85 3.13 -4.09
C GLN A 451 -16.32 2.99 -4.47
N CYS A 452 -16.63 3.25 -5.73
CA CYS A 452 -17.95 3.04 -6.29
C CYS A 452 -18.07 1.62 -6.82
N TYR A 453 -19.13 0.92 -6.43
CA TYR A 453 -19.49 -0.36 -7.05
C TYR A 453 -20.61 -0.08 -8.03
N ALA A 454 -20.40 -0.39 -9.30
CA ALA A 454 -21.33 -0.11 -10.39
C ALA A 454 -21.74 -1.42 -11.08
N SER A 455 -23.02 -1.77 -11.04
CA SER A 455 -23.57 -2.93 -11.73
C SER A 455 -24.29 -2.51 -13.00
N VAL A 456 -24.04 -3.21 -14.09
CA VAL A 456 -24.71 -2.96 -15.38
C VAL A 456 -25.77 -4.02 -15.63
N PHE A 457 -26.87 -3.62 -16.27
CA PHE A 457 -28.00 -4.52 -16.54
C PHE A 457 -28.40 -4.41 -18.00
N ASN A 458 -28.70 -5.56 -18.61
CA ASN A 458 -29.16 -5.62 -19.99
C ASN A 458 -30.69 -5.59 -20.16
N ARG A 459 -31.45 -5.70 -19.06
CA ARG A 459 -32.92 -5.65 -19.04
C ARG A 459 -33.39 -5.01 -17.75
N ASP A 460 -34.53 -4.34 -17.79
CA ASP A 460 -35.05 -3.59 -16.63
C ASP A 460 -35.40 -4.48 -15.42
N ASN A 461 -35.68 -5.78 -15.65
CA ASN A 461 -36.06 -6.77 -14.63
C ASN A 461 -35.16 -8.02 -14.60
N SER A 462 -33.92 -7.99 -15.13
CA SER A 462 -33.08 -9.20 -15.10
C SER A 462 -32.50 -9.48 -13.72
N GLU A 463 -33.20 -10.29 -12.93
CA GLU A 463 -32.68 -11.03 -11.76
C GLU A 463 -31.60 -12.07 -12.14
N TYR A 464 -30.92 -11.92 -13.28
CA TYR A 464 -30.06 -12.97 -13.82
C TYR A 464 -28.61 -12.53 -13.89
N CYS A 465 -28.29 -11.34 -14.42
CA CYS A 465 -26.91 -10.94 -14.68
C CYS A 465 -26.70 -9.44 -14.48
N CYS A 466 -25.68 -9.11 -13.71
CA CYS A 466 -25.41 -7.79 -13.18
C CYS A 466 -23.90 -7.59 -12.93
N PRO A 467 -23.05 -7.76 -13.96
CA PRO A 467 -21.61 -7.64 -13.79
C PRO A 467 -21.28 -6.35 -13.07
N THR A 468 -20.53 -6.50 -11.98
CA THR A 468 -20.28 -5.42 -11.03
C THR A 468 -18.83 -5.01 -11.10
N PHE A 469 -18.62 -3.71 -11.22
CA PHE A 469 -17.32 -3.10 -11.45
C PHE A 469 -16.97 -2.17 -10.30
N ARG A 470 -15.75 -2.26 -9.78
CA ARG A 470 -15.20 -1.22 -8.91
C ARG A 470 -14.75 -0.03 -9.73
N ALA A 471 -14.96 1.16 -9.22
CA ALA A 471 -14.52 2.41 -9.82
C ALA A 471 -14.05 3.40 -8.75
N GLY A 472 -12.99 4.16 -9.05
CA GLY A 472 -12.35 5.11 -8.16
C GLY A 472 -12.08 6.45 -8.85
N PRO A 473 -11.61 7.45 -8.10
CA PRO A 473 -11.16 8.73 -8.67
C PRO A 473 -9.99 8.59 -9.64
#